data_AF-A0A1F6DU38-F1
#
_entry.id   AF-A0A1F6DU38-F1
#
_cell.length_a   1.000
_cell.length_b   1.000
_cell.length_c   1.000
_cell.angle_alpha   90.00
_cell.angle_beta   90.00
_cell.angle_gamma   90.00
#
_symmetry.space_group_name_H-M   'P 1'
#
loop_
_entity.id
_entity.type
_entity.pdbx_description
1 polymer ?
#
loop_
_entity_poly.entity_id
_entity_poly.type
_entity_poly.pdbx_seq_one_letter_code
_entity_poly.pdbx_strand_id
1 'polypeptide(L)'
;MNRNTLMISMVLVLLIASGAAFYFYQQANILKLETSTTVAPEEVTAITLKVGKLILLPDEIPTVATVSNPEKLKDQLFFARAKAGDKVLVYTIAKKVYLYDPVNNIIVNVAPLSVETMASTTP
;
A
#
# COMPACT_ATOMS: atom_id res chain seq x y z
N MET A 1 36.96 27.09 5.90
CA MET A 1 35.90 26.50 5.05
C MET A 1 36.13 27.02 3.64
N ASN A 2 36.55 26.15 2.71
CA ASN A 2 36.98 26.61 1.39
C ASN A 2 35.71 26.93 0.57
N ARG A 3 35.71 28.02 -0.20
CA ARG A 3 34.52 28.44 -0.97
C ARG A 3 33.98 27.32 -1.88
N ASN A 4 34.85 26.42 -2.34
CA ASN A 4 34.48 25.22 -3.09
C ASN A 4 33.71 24.16 -2.27
N THR A 5 34.04 23.94 -0.99
CA THR A 5 33.31 22.96 -0.17
C THR A 5 31.90 23.43 0.18
N LEU A 6 31.69 24.75 0.33
CA LEU A 6 30.36 25.34 0.48
C LEU A 6 29.51 25.20 -0.80
N MET A 7 30.10 25.48 -1.97
CA MET A 7 29.46 25.31 -3.27
C MET A 7 29.03 23.85 -3.53
N ILE A 8 29.88 22.88 -3.20
CA ILE A 8 29.56 21.45 -3.40
C ILE A 8 28.38 21.01 -2.52
N SER A 9 28.31 21.44 -1.26
CA SER A 9 27.19 21.10 -0.38
C SER A 9 25.86 21.69 -0.84
N MET A 10 25.89 22.91 -1.40
CA MET A 10 24.71 23.61 -1.90
C MET A 10 24.12 22.93 -3.15
N VAL A 11 24.99 22.44 -4.03
CA VAL A 11 24.59 21.65 -5.20
C VAL A 11 24.00 20.29 -4.79
N LEU A 12 24.54 19.66 -3.75
CA LEU A 12 24.03 18.39 -3.25
C LEU A 12 22.63 18.51 -2.64
N VAL A 13 22.37 19.58 -1.87
CA VAL A 13 21.04 19.87 -1.30
C VAL A 13 20.03 20.17 -2.40
N LEU A 14 20.44 20.90 -3.45
CA LEU A 14 19.58 21.21 -4.60
C LEU A 14 19.20 19.96 -5.41
N LEU A 15 20.12 18.99 -5.53
CA LEU A 15 19.86 17.69 -6.16
C LEU A 15 18.86 16.85 -5.37
N ILE A 16 18.99 16.81 -4.04
CA ILE A 16 18.06 16.09 -3.17
C ILE A 16 16.66 16.75 -3.19
N ALA A 17 16.60 18.08 -3.15
CA ALA A 17 15.34 18.83 -3.22
C ALA A 17 14.64 18.65 -4.58
N SER A 18 15.41 18.64 -5.68
CA SER A 18 14.87 18.37 -7.03
C SER A 18 14.36 16.93 -7.17
N GLY A 19 15.02 15.95 -6.55
CA GLY A 19 14.55 14.57 -6.49
C GLY A 19 13.26 14.41 -5.70
N ALA A 20 13.14 15.07 -4.54
CA ALA A 20 11.93 15.08 -3.73
C ALA A 20 10.77 15.81 -4.43
N ALA A 21 11.04 16.94 -5.09
CA ALA A 21 10.06 17.66 -5.90
C ALA A 21 9.60 16.82 -7.08
N PHE A 22 10.51 16.11 -7.78
CA PHE A 22 10.15 15.19 -8.85
C PHE A 22 9.30 14.02 -8.34
N TYR A 23 9.63 13.45 -7.18
CA TYR A 23 8.81 12.42 -6.52
C TYR A 23 7.40 12.92 -6.18
N PHE A 24 7.29 14.12 -5.59
CA PHE A 24 6.00 14.75 -5.28
C PHE A 24 5.23 15.16 -6.55
N TYR A 25 5.91 15.61 -7.61
CA TYR A 25 5.28 15.99 -8.88
C TYR A 25 4.80 14.76 -9.65
N GLN A 26 5.54 13.65 -9.57
CA GLN A 26 5.09 12.36 -10.07
C GLN A 26 3.88 11.88 -9.26
N GLN A 27 3.87 12.00 -7.94
CA GLN A 27 2.72 11.67 -7.08
C GLN A 27 1.49 12.56 -7.35
N ALA A 28 1.68 13.83 -7.73
CA ALA A 28 0.58 14.78 -8.01
C ALA A 28 0.02 14.66 -9.44
N ASN A 29 0.84 14.33 -10.44
CA ASN A 29 0.39 14.20 -11.82
C ASN A 29 -0.17 12.80 -12.16
N ILE A 30 0.16 11.75 -11.40
CA ILE A 30 -0.49 10.42 -11.55
C ILE A 30 -1.94 10.39 -11.08
N LEU A 31 -2.42 11.43 -10.38
CA LEU A 31 -3.82 11.57 -9.95
C LEU A 31 -4.79 11.97 -11.07
N LYS A 32 -4.29 12.30 -12.27
CA LYS A 32 -5.11 12.79 -13.38
C LYS A 32 -5.14 11.89 -14.61
N LEU A 33 -4.47 10.74 -14.59
CA LEU A 33 -4.38 9.87 -15.77
C LEU A 33 -4.73 8.43 -15.40
N GLU A 34 -6.03 8.14 -15.55
CA GLU A 34 -6.58 6.91 -16.13
C GLU A 34 -6.02 5.56 -15.61
N THR A 35 -6.90 4.82 -14.92
CA THR A 35 -6.89 3.34 -14.85
C THR A 35 -5.69 2.64 -14.19
N SER A 36 -5.64 2.60 -12.85
CA SER A 36 -5.14 1.41 -12.14
C SER A 36 -5.61 1.35 -10.69
N THR A 37 -6.03 0.16 -10.29
CA THR A 37 -6.57 -0.36 -9.02
C THR A 37 -5.86 0.11 -7.74
N THR A 38 -5.90 1.41 -7.46
CA THR A 38 -5.43 2.00 -6.19
C THR A 38 -6.60 2.72 -5.55
N VAL A 39 -6.91 2.29 -4.32
CA VAL A 39 -8.03 2.81 -3.52
C VAL A 39 -7.71 4.27 -3.15
N ALA A 40 -8.66 5.19 -3.33
CA ALA A 40 -8.42 6.61 -3.07
C ALA A 40 -7.94 6.86 -1.62
N PRO A 41 -7.07 7.86 -1.35
CA PRO A 41 -6.51 8.11 -0.01
C PRO A 41 -7.57 8.27 1.10
N GLU A 42 -8.71 8.85 0.76
CA GLU A 42 -9.86 8.99 1.68
C GLU A 42 -10.50 7.64 2.02
N GLU A 43 -10.60 6.75 1.03
CA GLU A 43 -11.17 5.42 1.19
C GLU A 43 -10.23 4.49 1.99
N VAL A 44 -8.90 4.63 1.84
CA VAL A 44 -7.92 3.92 2.68
C VAL A 44 -8.08 4.30 4.15
N THR A 45 -8.25 5.59 4.45
CA THR A 45 -8.47 6.07 5.81
C THR A 45 -9.77 5.49 6.38
N ALA A 46 -10.85 5.51 5.60
CA ALA A 46 -12.15 4.95 6.00
C ALA A 46 -12.09 3.44 6.25
N ILE A 47 -11.39 2.68 5.39
CA ILE A 47 -11.20 1.24 5.55
C ILE A 47 -10.38 0.95 6.81
N THR A 48 -9.26 1.65 7.00
CA THR A 48 -8.38 1.46 8.16
C THR A 48 -9.12 1.74 9.47
N LEU A 49 -9.97 2.78 9.53
CA LEU A 49 -10.83 3.06 10.68
C LEU A 49 -11.86 1.95 10.95
N LYS A 50 -12.44 1.36 9.90
CA LYS A 50 -13.39 0.24 10.07
C LYS A 50 -12.66 -1.01 10.58
N VAL A 51 -11.55 -1.37 9.95
CA VAL A 51 -10.72 -2.53 10.33
C VAL A 51 -10.17 -2.36 11.75
N GLY A 52 -9.75 -1.16 12.14
CA GLY A 52 -9.23 -0.86 13.48
C GLY A 52 -10.26 -1.02 14.61
N LYS A 53 -11.57 -1.06 14.28
CA LYS A 53 -12.63 -1.42 15.25
C LYS A 53 -12.79 -2.93 15.42
N LEU A 54 -12.32 -3.71 14.47
CA LEU A 54 -12.45 -5.17 14.43
C LEU A 54 -11.21 -5.86 14.98
N ILE A 55 -10.03 -5.25 14.83
CA ILE A 55 -8.75 -5.80 15.25
C ILE A 55 -7.75 -4.68 15.56
N LEU A 56 -6.83 -4.94 16.48
CA LEU A 56 -5.71 -4.03 16.73
C LEU A 56 -4.78 -4.00 15.52
N LEU A 57 -4.68 -2.83 14.90
CA LEU A 57 -3.83 -2.57 13.75
C LEU A 57 -2.43 -2.05 14.17
N PRO A 58 -1.39 -2.29 13.35
CA PRO A 58 -0.10 -1.64 13.52
C PRO A 58 -0.16 -0.12 13.28
N ASP A 59 0.76 0.62 13.91
CA ASP A 59 0.93 2.07 13.75
C ASP A 59 1.66 2.45 12.44
N GLU A 60 1.20 1.94 11.30
CA GLU A 60 1.70 2.31 9.97
C GLU A 60 0.54 2.40 8.97
N ILE A 61 0.77 3.08 7.86
CA ILE A 61 -0.23 3.19 6.79
C ILE A 61 -0.14 1.94 5.91
N PRO A 62 -1.21 1.12 5.80
CA PRO A 62 -1.19 -0.06 4.96
C PRO A 62 -1.24 0.28 3.47
N THR A 63 -0.67 -0.60 2.65
CA THR A 63 -1.01 -0.65 1.23
C THR A 63 -2.30 -1.44 1.05
N VAL A 64 -3.30 -0.86 0.39
CA VAL A 64 -4.61 -1.51 0.19
C VAL A 64 -4.78 -1.96 -1.26
N ALA A 65 -5.00 -3.25 -1.46
CA ALA A 65 -5.37 -3.83 -2.76
C ALA A 65 -6.81 -4.37 -2.72
N THR A 66 -7.44 -4.49 -3.89
CA THR A 66 -8.78 -5.08 -4.02
C THR A 66 -8.67 -6.44 -4.70
N VAL A 67 -9.36 -7.45 -4.16
CA VAL A 67 -9.47 -8.77 -4.77
C VAL A 67 -10.40 -8.67 -5.98
N SER A 68 -9.84 -8.64 -7.18
CA SER A 68 -10.65 -8.56 -8.42
C SER A 68 -11.11 -9.93 -8.91
N ASN A 69 -10.27 -10.96 -8.78
CA ASN A 69 -10.60 -12.32 -9.21
C ASN A 69 -10.17 -13.35 -8.15
N PRO A 70 -11.08 -13.76 -7.26
CA PRO A 70 -10.79 -14.75 -6.23
C PRO A 70 -10.36 -16.10 -6.78
N GLU A 71 -10.84 -16.50 -7.97
CA GLU A 71 -10.55 -17.83 -8.52
C GLU A 71 -9.05 -18.04 -8.76
N LYS A 72 -8.35 -16.99 -9.19
CA LYS A 72 -6.89 -17.01 -9.41
C LYS A 72 -6.08 -17.10 -8.13
N LEU A 73 -6.72 -16.89 -6.97
CA LEU A 73 -6.07 -16.85 -5.66
C LEU A 73 -6.51 -18.02 -4.76
N LYS A 74 -7.41 -18.90 -5.24
CA LYS A 74 -8.00 -20.01 -4.45
C LYS A 74 -6.95 -20.99 -3.91
N ASP A 75 -5.85 -21.17 -4.63
CA ASP A 75 -4.77 -22.08 -4.22
C ASP A 75 -3.99 -21.56 -3.01
N GLN A 76 -4.12 -20.27 -2.69
CA GLN A 76 -3.53 -19.68 -1.50
C GLN A 76 -4.53 -19.76 -0.34
N LEU A 77 -4.15 -20.46 0.73
CA LEU A 77 -5.00 -20.64 1.93
C LEU A 77 -5.48 -19.30 2.53
N PHE A 78 -4.68 -18.24 2.41
CA PHE A 78 -5.07 -16.90 2.86
C PHE A 78 -6.31 -16.36 2.13
N PHE A 79 -6.47 -16.68 0.84
CA PHE A 79 -7.56 -16.23 -0.02
C PHE A 79 -8.66 -17.28 -0.21
N ALA A 80 -8.61 -18.42 0.49
CA ALA A 80 -9.57 -19.53 0.34
C ALA A 80 -11.04 -19.12 0.54
N ARG A 81 -11.29 -18.03 1.28
CA ARG A 81 -12.63 -17.47 1.53
C ARG A 81 -12.82 -16.06 0.95
N ALA A 82 -11.89 -15.59 0.13
CA ALA A 82 -11.95 -14.27 -0.46
C ALA A 82 -13.09 -14.17 -1.49
N LYS A 83 -13.71 -13.00 -1.54
CA LYS A 83 -14.72 -12.63 -2.53
C LYS A 83 -14.21 -11.49 -3.40
N ALA A 84 -14.83 -11.32 -4.57
CA ALA A 84 -14.55 -10.19 -5.41
C ALA A 84 -14.97 -8.90 -4.68
N GLY A 85 -14.07 -7.92 -4.61
CA GLY A 85 -14.27 -6.68 -3.88
C GLY A 85 -13.71 -6.66 -2.45
N ASP A 86 -13.26 -7.80 -1.92
CA ASP A 86 -12.55 -7.84 -0.63
C ASP A 86 -11.28 -7.00 -0.70
N LYS A 87 -10.90 -6.40 0.43
CA LYS A 87 -9.75 -5.51 0.56
C LYS A 87 -8.62 -6.23 1.28
N VAL A 88 -7.42 -6.17 0.71
CA VAL A 88 -6.20 -6.71 1.30
C VAL A 88 -5.38 -5.54 1.83
N LEU A 89 -5.17 -5.51 3.14
CA LEU A 89 -4.34 -4.50 3.80
C LEU A 89 -2.98 -5.13 4.10
N VAL A 90 -1.93 -4.59 3.48
CA VAL A 90 -0.55 -5.06 3.63
C VAL A 90 0.24 -4.07 4.46
N TYR A 91 0.79 -4.57 5.56
CA TYR A 91 1.60 -3.86 6.55
C TYR A 91 3.05 -4.35 6.39
N THR A 92 3.88 -3.57 5.70
CA THR A 92 5.21 -4.02 5.28
C THR A 92 6.24 -3.94 6.42
N ILE A 93 6.12 -2.97 7.32
CA ILE A 93 7.02 -2.83 8.47
C ILE A 93 6.65 -3.88 9.53
N ALA A 94 5.35 -4.01 9.86
CA ALA A 94 4.88 -4.97 10.85
C ALA A 94 4.79 -6.42 10.31
N LYS A 95 4.99 -6.61 9.00
CA LYS A 95 4.91 -7.90 8.29
C LYS A 95 3.58 -8.62 8.53
N LYS A 96 2.47 -7.91 8.38
CA LYS A 96 1.12 -8.46 8.53
C LYS A 96 0.28 -8.20 7.30
N VAL A 97 -0.64 -9.12 7.03
CA VAL A 97 -1.63 -8.99 5.95
C VAL A 97 -3.00 -9.32 6.49
N TYR A 98 -3.97 -8.47 6.17
CA TYR A 98 -5.37 -8.64 6.58
C TYR A 98 -6.26 -8.69 5.34
N LEU A 99 -7.12 -9.68 5.26
CA LEU A 99 -8.18 -9.76 4.26
C LEU A 99 -9.48 -9.29 4.93
N TYR A 100 -10.09 -8.25 4.38
CA TYR A 100 -11.25 -7.57 4.92
C TYR A 100 -12.40 -7.57 3.91
N ASP A 101 -13.57 -8.01 4.35
CA ASP A 101 -14.82 -7.94 3.57
C ASP A 101 -15.54 -6.63 3.93
N PRO A 102 -15.57 -5.62 3.04
CA PRO A 102 -16.16 -4.32 3.32
C PRO A 102 -17.69 -4.35 3.39
N VAL A 103 -18.34 -5.36 2.81
CA VAL A 103 -19.80 -5.49 2.76
C VAL A 103 -20.31 -6.04 4.10
N ASN A 104 -19.68 -7.11 4.58
CA ASN A 104 -20.04 -7.75 5.85
C ASN A 104 -19.34 -7.11 7.05
N ASN A 105 -18.37 -6.22 6.81
CA ASN A 105 -17.57 -5.54 7.82
C ASN A 105 -16.90 -6.54 8.79
N ILE A 106 -16.19 -7.52 8.22
CA ILE A 106 -15.48 -8.57 8.96
C ILE A 106 -14.06 -8.75 8.45
N ILE A 107 -13.16 -9.16 9.33
CA ILE A 107 -11.84 -9.67 8.94
C ILE A 107 -12.01 -11.12 8.51
N VAL A 108 -11.82 -11.37 7.22
CA VAL A 108 -11.95 -12.71 6.63
C VAL A 108 -10.76 -13.57 7.04
N ASN A 109 -9.54 -13.00 7.00
CA ASN A 109 -8.31 -13.73 7.33
C ASN A 109 -7.17 -12.79 7.73
N VAL A 110 -6.20 -13.34 8.47
CA VAL A 110 -4.96 -12.65 8.89
C VAL A 110 -3.77 -13.58 8.69
N ALA A 111 -2.68 -13.07 8.12
CA ALA A 111 -1.45 -13.85 7.92
C ALA A 111 -0.20 -12.99 8.12
N PRO A 112 0.95 -13.61 8.48
CA PRO A 112 2.24 -12.95 8.37
C PRO A 112 2.57 -12.67 6.89
N LEU A 113 3.24 -11.56 6.63
CA LEU A 113 3.78 -11.26 5.31
C LEU A 113 5.04 -12.10 5.08
N SER A 114 4.90 -13.20 4.34
CA SER A 114 5.98 -14.06 3.87
C SER A 114 6.19 -13.90 2.36
N VAL A 115 7.41 -14.15 1.88
CA VAL A 115 7.82 -13.91 0.48
C VAL A 115 7.00 -14.72 -0.54
N GLU A 116 6.35 -15.81 -0.15
CA GLU A 116 5.39 -16.55 -1.00
C GLU A 116 4.17 -15.72 -1.42
N THR A 117 3.79 -14.68 -0.67
CA THR A 117 2.65 -13.80 -1.02
C THR A 117 2.97 -12.84 -2.17
N MET A 118 4.25 -12.65 -2.53
CA MET A 118 4.67 -11.67 -3.55
C MET A 118 4.82 -12.23 -4.98
N ALA A 119 4.64 -13.53 -5.18
CA ALA A 119 4.90 -14.19 -6.47
C ALA A 119 3.79 -14.02 -7.53
N SER A 120 2.82 -13.11 -7.36
CA SER A 120 1.71 -12.95 -8.32
C SER A 120 1.30 -11.50 -8.64
N THR A 121 2.15 -10.50 -8.40
CA THR A 121 1.91 -9.12 -8.84
C THR A 121 2.86 -8.63 -9.93
N THR A 122 3.27 -9.50 -10.85
CA THR A 122 4.07 -9.13 -12.04
C THR A 122 3.59 -10.02 -13.21
N PRO A 123 3.43 -9.45 -14.42
CA PRO A 123 2.32 -9.70 -15.36
C PRO A 123 2.33 -11.05 -16.07
#